data_AF-A0A355T0T8-F1
#
_entry.id   AF-A0A355T0T8-F1
#
_cell.length_a   1.000
_cell.length_b   1.000
_cell.length_c   1.000
_cell.angle_alpha   90.00
_cell.angle_beta   90.00
_cell.angle_gamma   90.00
#
_symmetry.space_group_name_H-M   'P 1'
#
loop_
_entity.id
_entity.type
_entity.pdbx_description
1 polymer ?
#
loop_
_entity_poly.entity_id
_entity_poly.type
_entity_poly.pdbx_seq_one_letter_code
_entity_poly.pdbx_strand_id
1 'polypeptide(L)'
;MLTLVTPIVLMGLSTPLLGIVDTAVIGQLGQASLIGAVAVGALIFTFLFWAFGFLRMGTTGLAAQAYGANDAGEIRATLGRALLIAAVAGIGLLLLQLPLNWVAFHLVQGSDAVEQEAQTYFSIRMWSAPFTLANYAVLGWLVGMQQTRLAMVLQIFLNGVNASLDALFVLSFGWGVAGIAAGTVIAEIATA
;
A
#
# COMPACT_ATOMS: atom_id res chain seq x y z
N MET A 1 17.70 4.66 -21.65
CA MET A 1 18.02 4.62 -20.21
C MET A 1 17.29 5.74 -19.46
N LEU A 2 17.60 7.03 -19.69
CA LEU A 2 16.95 8.15 -18.96
C LEU A 2 15.41 8.18 -19.04
N THR A 3 14.83 7.83 -20.19
CA THR A 3 13.37 7.79 -20.39
C THR A 3 12.63 6.75 -19.55
N LEU A 4 13.32 5.69 -19.09
CA LEU A 4 12.76 4.67 -18.20
C LEU A 4 13.03 4.98 -16.72
N VAL A 5 14.15 5.65 -16.42
CA VAL A 5 14.55 6.00 -15.06
C VAL A 5 13.63 7.07 -14.47
N THR A 6 13.29 8.11 -15.23
CA THR A 6 12.46 9.21 -14.70
C THR A 6 11.11 8.73 -14.16
N PRO A 7 10.33 7.89 -14.88
CA PRO A 7 9.08 7.37 -14.32
C PRO A 7 9.26 6.51 -13.08
N ILE A 8 10.31 5.69 -13.03
CA ILE A 8 10.60 4.82 -11.88
C ILE A 8 10.95 5.65 -10.66
N VAL A 9 11.77 6.70 -10.83
CA VAL A 9 12.15 7.62 -9.73
C VAL A 9 10.93 8.36 -9.20
N LEU A 10 10.09 8.92 -10.07
CA LEU A 10 8.87 9.62 -9.64
C LEU A 10 7.89 8.70 -8.90
N MET A 11 7.71 7.47 -9.42
CA MET A 11 6.94 6.42 -8.75
C MET A 11 7.52 6.05 -7.37
N GLY A 12 8.86 5.96 -7.25
CA GLY A 12 9.53 5.65 -5.99
C GLY A 12 9.43 6.77 -4.96
N LEU A 13 9.47 8.03 -5.41
CA LEU A 13 9.39 9.21 -4.54
C LEU A 13 7.97 9.51 -4.06
N SER A 14 6.93 9.09 -4.80
CA SER A 14 5.56 9.41 -4.42
C SER A 14 5.15 8.77 -3.10
N THR A 15 5.70 7.60 -2.75
CA THR A 15 5.37 6.87 -1.52
C THR A 15 5.87 7.56 -0.24
N PRO A 16 7.15 7.95 -0.11
CA PRO A 16 7.59 8.73 1.06
C PRO A 16 6.93 10.11 1.13
N LEU A 17 6.61 10.73 -0.02
CA LEU A 17 5.85 11.99 -0.03
C LEU A 17 4.44 11.80 0.56
N LEU A 18 3.77 10.70 0.24
CA LEU A 18 2.48 10.36 0.85
C LEU A 18 2.59 10.24 2.37
N GLY A 19 3.59 9.51 2.89
CA GLY A 19 3.79 9.41 4.34
C GLY A 19 4.02 10.76 5.05
N ILE A 20 4.64 11.73 4.36
CA ILE A 20 4.74 13.11 4.85
C ILE A 20 3.36 13.79 4.88
N VAL A 21 2.53 13.57 3.85
CA VAL A 21 1.16 14.10 3.82
C VAL A 21 0.32 13.52 4.94
N ASP A 22 0.31 12.20 5.16
CA ASP A 22 -0.47 11.55 6.23
C ASP A 22 -0.09 12.14 7.60
N THR A 23 1.22 12.30 7.84
CA THR A 23 1.76 12.88 9.07
C THR A 23 1.39 14.36 9.22
N ALA A 24 1.45 15.13 8.13
CA ALA A 24 1.09 16.55 8.14
C ALA A 24 -0.41 16.76 8.38
N VAL A 25 -1.26 15.95 7.73
CA VAL A 25 -2.72 16.00 7.85
C VAL A 25 -3.15 15.64 9.27
N ILE A 26 -2.66 14.52 9.82
CA ILE A 26 -3.01 14.13 11.19
C ILE A 26 -2.40 15.10 12.22
N GLY A 27 -1.24 15.69 11.92
CA GLY A 27 -0.57 16.67 12.78
C GLY A 27 -1.35 17.96 12.97
N GLN A 28 -2.23 18.34 12.04
CA GLN A 28 -3.12 19.50 12.20
C GLN A 28 -4.09 19.37 13.37
N LEU A 29 -4.36 18.13 13.83
CA LEU A 29 -5.23 17.89 14.98
C LEU A 29 -4.54 18.16 16.34
N GLY A 30 -3.22 18.41 16.35
CA GLY A 30 -2.48 18.83 17.55
C GLY A 30 -2.33 17.74 18.63
N GLN A 31 -2.64 16.48 18.32
CA GLN A 31 -2.60 15.37 19.26
C GLN A 31 -1.43 14.43 18.96
N ALA A 32 -0.46 14.38 19.88
CA ALA A 32 0.73 13.53 19.73
C ALA A 32 0.39 12.04 19.65
N SER A 33 -0.69 11.59 20.30
CA SER A 33 -1.18 10.21 20.22
C SER A 33 -1.56 9.80 18.79
N LEU A 34 -2.22 10.70 18.03
CA LEU A 34 -2.64 10.41 16.66
C LEU A 34 -1.44 10.30 15.70
N ILE A 35 -0.45 11.17 15.86
CA ILE A 35 0.81 11.09 15.09
C ILE A 35 1.53 9.78 15.41
N GLY A 36 1.64 9.44 16.70
CA GLY A 36 2.23 8.19 17.15
C GLY A 36 1.49 6.96 16.59
N ALA A 37 0.16 7.02 16.53
CA ALA A 37 -0.67 5.94 16.03
C ALA A 37 -0.48 5.70 14.52
N VAL A 38 -0.41 6.77 13.72
CA VAL A 38 -0.09 6.65 12.28
C VAL A 38 1.31 6.07 12.07
N ALA A 39 2.31 6.50 12.86
CA ALA A 39 3.67 5.98 12.77
C ALA A 39 3.74 4.48 13.13
N VAL A 40 3.09 4.06 14.22
CA VAL A 40 2.99 2.65 14.63
C VAL A 40 2.26 1.82 13.58
N GLY A 41 1.11 2.32 13.08
CA GLY A 41 0.36 1.68 12.01
C GLY A 41 1.20 1.47 10.75
N ALA A 42 1.88 2.53 10.29
CA ALA A 42 2.76 2.47 9.13
C ALA A 42 3.91 1.46 9.31
N LEU A 43 4.50 1.39 10.51
CA LEU A 43 5.52 0.40 10.85
C LEU A 43 4.98 -1.03 10.72
N ILE A 44 3.82 -1.31 11.33
CA ILE A 44 3.18 -2.63 11.30
C ILE A 44 2.91 -3.06 9.86
N PHE A 45 2.29 -2.19 9.05
CA PHE A 45 2.00 -2.52 7.64
C PHE A 45 3.24 -2.59 6.75
N THR A 46 4.28 -1.82 7.07
CA THR A 46 5.57 -1.97 6.39
C THR A 46 6.08 -3.39 6.56
N PHE A 47 6.11 -3.93 7.78
CA PHE A 47 6.55 -5.32 7.99
C PHE A 47 5.59 -6.35 7.37
N LEU A 48 4.28 -6.19 7.56
CA LEU A 48 3.28 -7.13 7.04
C LEU A 48 3.34 -7.23 5.51
N PHE A 49 3.40 -6.11 4.80
CA PHE A 49 3.38 -6.10 3.34
C PHE A 49 4.76 -6.30 2.72
N TRP A 50 5.85 -5.96 3.41
CA TRP A 50 7.21 -6.19 2.91
C TRP A 50 7.48 -7.68 2.66
N ALA A 51 6.93 -8.58 3.48
CA ALA A 51 7.00 -10.02 3.27
C ALA A 51 6.44 -10.46 1.89
N PHE A 52 5.53 -9.67 1.31
CA PHE A 52 4.93 -9.91 0.02
C PHE A 52 5.55 -9.07 -1.12
N GLY A 53 6.64 -8.34 -0.85
CA GLY A 53 7.37 -7.58 -1.88
C GLY A 53 7.88 -8.44 -3.03
N PHE A 54 7.99 -9.76 -2.82
CA PHE A 54 8.30 -10.73 -3.88
C PHE A 54 7.25 -10.73 -5.00
N LEU A 55 5.98 -10.40 -4.73
CA LEU A 55 4.94 -10.31 -5.76
C LEU A 55 5.34 -9.27 -6.81
N ARG A 56 5.88 -8.13 -6.39
CA ARG A 56 6.32 -7.09 -7.30
C ARG A 56 7.59 -7.50 -8.05
N MET A 57 8.64 -7.87 -7.33
CA MET A 57 9.95 -8.16 -7.94
C MET A 57 9.93 -9.45 -8.78
N GLY A 58 9.26 -10.49 -8.30
CA GLY A 58 9.10 -11.78 -9.00
C GLY A 58 8.27 -11.64 -10.27
N THR A 59 7.12 -10.95 -10.20
CA THR A 59 6.27 -10.70 -11.37
C THR A 59 6.99 -9.84 -12.40
N THR A 60 7.80 -8.85 -11.97
CA THR A 60 8.63 -8.04 -12.87
C THR A 60 9.57 -8.92 -13.70
N GLY A 61 10.32 -9.83 -13.05
CA GLY A 61 11.27 -10.70 -13.74
C GLY A 61 10.60 -11.66 -14.72
N LEU A 62 9.53 -12.35 -14.28
CA LEU A 62 8.79 -13.29 -15.13
C LEU A 62 8.11 -12.59 -16.31
N ALA A 63 7.48 -11.43 -16.07
CA ALA A 63 6.84 -10.66 -17.14
C ALA A 63 7.86 -10.12 -18.14
N ALA A 64 9.04 -9.67 -17.69
CA ALA A 64 10.11 -9.22 -18.56
C ALA A 64 10.67 -10.35 -19.44
N GLN A 65 10.82 -11.56 -18.89
CA GLN A 65 11.24 -12.73 -19.66
C GLN A 65 10.21 -13.09 -20.73
N ALA A 66 8.93 -13.19 -20.36
CA ALA A 66 7.85 -13.47 -21.31
C ALA A 66 7.71 -12.38 -22.39
N TYR A 67 7.85 -11.11 -21.98
CA TYR A 67 7.85 -9.97 -22.91
C TYR A 67 9.02 -10.04 -23.89
N GLY A 68 10.23 -10.34 -23.42
CA GLY A 68 11.41 -10.52 -24.27
C GLY A 68 11.29 -11.71 -25.22
N ALA A 69 10.56 -12.76 -24.84
CA ALA A 69 10.27 -13.93 -25.66
C ALA A 69 9.12 -13.73 -26.66
N ASN A 70 8.44 -12.58 -26.63
CA ASN A 70 7.19 -12.32 -27.39
C ASN A 70 6.07 -13.34 -27.10
N ASP A 71 6.04 -13.93 -25.90
CA ASP A 71 5.02 -14.89 -25.49
C ASP A 71 3.84 -14.17 -24.84
N ALA A 72 2.87 -13.77 -25.65
CA ALA A 72 1.66 -13.10 -25.19
C ALA A 72 0.81 -13.97 -24.23
N GLY A 73 0.90 -15.29 -24.34
CA GLY A 73 0.21 -16.22 -23.45
C GLY A 73 0.83 -16.16 -22.05
N GLU A 74 2.16 -16.27 -21.99
CA GLU A 74 2.90 -16.26 -20.72
C GLU A 74 2.89 -14.88 -20.04
N ILE A 75 2.85 -13.78 -20.80
CA ILE A 75 2.65 -12.44 -20.24
C ILE A 75 1.33 -12.38 -19.43
N ARG A 76 0.24 -12.91 -19.98
CA ARG A 76 -1.08 -12.91 -19.33
C ARG A 76 -1.13 -13.92 -18.18
N ALA A 77 -0.57 -15.11 -18.38
CA ALA A 77 -0.52 -16.13 -17.35
C ALA A 77 0.30 -15.67 -16.14
N THR A 78 1.37 -14.90 -16.36
CA THR A 78 2.21 -14.35 -15.29
C THR A 78 1.40 -13.41 -14.40
N LEU A 79 0.65 -12.48 -15.01
CA LEU A 79 -0.24 -11.59 -14.26
C LEU A 79 -1.33 -12.37 -13.53
N GLY A 80 -2.00 -13.32 -14.20
CA GLY A 80 -3.07 -14.11 -13.60
C GLY A 80 -2.61 -14.91 -12.37
N ARG A 81 -1.43 -15.54 -12.45
CA ARG A 81 -0.83 -16.26 -11.31
C ARG A 81 -0.49 -15.29 -10.16
N ALA A 82 0.10 -14.14 -10.47
CA ALA A 82 0.45 -13.15 -9.47
C ALA A 82 -0.78 -12.56 -8.77
N LEU A 83 -1.84 -12.25 -9.51
CA LEU A 83 -3.12 -11.76 -8.96
C LEU A 83 -3.83 -12.83 -8.13
N LEU A 84 -3.78 -14.10 -8.53
CA LEU A 84 -4.33 -15.19 -7.73
C LEU A 84 -3.59 -15.33 -6.39
N ILE A 85 -2.25 -15.30 -6.41
CA ILE A 85 -1.44 -15.34 -5.19
C ILE A 85 -1.75 -14.11 -4.32
N ALA A 86 -1.84 -12.92 -4.90
CA ALA A 86 -2.20 -11.69 -4.20
C ALA A 86 -3.58 -11.79 -3.52
N ALA A 87 -4.59 -12.32 -4.22
CA ALA A 87 -5.94 -12.50 -3.68
C ALA A 87 -5.95 -13.50 -2.52
N VAL A 88 -5.33 -14.67 -2.70
CA VAL A 88 -5.24 -15.70 -1.65
C VAL A 88 -4.48 -15.19 -0.43
N ALA A 89 -3.34 -14.52 -0.65
CA ALA A 89 -2.52 -13.96 0.42
C ALA A 89 -3.25 -12.83 1.15
N GLY A 90 -3.88 -11.91 0.43
CA GLY A 90 -4.62 -10.80 1.01
C GLY A 90 -5.85 -11.24 1.81
N ILE A 91 -6.61 -12.21 1.29
CA ILE A 91 -7.70 -12.84 2.05
C ILE A 91 -7.14 -13.58 3.27
N GLY A 92 -5.99 -14.26 3.14
CA GLY A 92 -5.30 -14.88 4.27
C GLY A 92 -4.94 -13.89 5.37
N LEU A 93 -4.41 -12.71 5.01
CA LEU A 93 -4.13 -11.62 5.96
C LEU A 93 -5.40 -11.13 6.67
N LEU A 94 -6.51 -10.99 5.93
CA LEU A 94 -7.81 -10.62 6.53
C LEU A 94 -8.33 -11.66 7.51
N LEU A 95 -8.24 -12.94 7.16
CA LEU A 95 -8.65 -14.04 8.05
C LEU A 95 -7.77 -14.12 9.30
N LEU A 96 -6.48 -13.77 9.16
CA LEU A 96 -5.52 -13.74 10.26
C LEU A 96 -5.44 -12.37 10.97
N GLN A 97 -6.36 -11.44 10.70
CA GLN A 97 -6.25 -10.08 11.24
C GLN A 97 -6.18 -10.04 12.77
N LEU A 98 -6.92 -10.91 13.47
CA LEU A 98 -6.96 -10.95 14.93
C LEU A 98 -5.62 -11.39 15.55
N PRO A 99 -5.05 -12.57 15.19
CA PRO A 99 -3.73 -12.93 15.69
C PRO A 99 -2.63 -11.98 15.24
N LEU A 100 -2.71 -11.42 14.02
CA LEU A 100 -1.74 -10.43 13.55
C LEU A 100 -1.79 -9.14 14.36
N ASN A 101 -2.99 -8.65 14.69
CA ASN A 101 -3.19 -7.49 15.56
C ASN A 101 -2.54 -7.75 16.93
N TRP A 102 -2.86 -8.89 17.56
CA TRP A 102 -2.33 -9.25 18.86
C TRP A 102 -0.80 -9.31 18.87
N VAL A 103 -0.18 -9.99 17.89
CA VAL A 103 1.28 -10.07 17.78
C VAL A 103 1.88 -8.69 17.56
N ALA A 104 1.32 -7.90 16.65
CA ALA A 104 1.87 -6.59 16.30
C ALA A 104 1.91 -5.65 17.51
N PHE A 105 0.81 -5.54 18.25
CA PHE A 105 0.75 -4.63 19.40
C PHE A 105 1.51 -5.14 20.63
N HIS A 106 1.59 -6.46 20.82
CA HIS A 106 2.44 -7.04 21.85
C HIS A 106 3.94 -6.78 21.64
N LEU A 107 4.38 -6.64 20.38
CA LEU A 107 5.76 -6.34 20.02
C LEU A 107 6.10 -4.85 20.05
N VAL A 108 5.17 -3.98 19.58
CA VAL A 108 5.44 -2.53 19.48
C VAL A 108 5.45 -1.85 20.85
N GLN A 109 4.60 -2.28 21.79
CA GLN A 109 4.51 -1.74 23.16
C GLN A 109 4.46 -0.20 23.23
N GLY A 110 3.41 0.38 22.63
CA GLY A 110 3.13 1.81 22.70
C GLY A 110 2.51 2.24 24.04
N SER A 111 2.26 3.53 24.22
CA SER A 111 1.37 3.99 25.30
C SER A 111 -0.07 3.63 24.97
N ASP A 112 -0.91 3.45 26.00
CA ASP A 112 -2.33 3.08 25.83
C ASP A 112 -3.07 3.98 24.84
N ALA A 113 -2.81 5.30 24.89
CA ALA A 113 -3.44 6.28 24.01
C ALA A 113 -3.00 6.14 22.54
N VAL A 114 -1.75 5.76 22.28
CA VAL A 114 -1.25 5.50 20.91
C VAL A 114 -1.78 4.17 20.41
N GLU A 115 -1.79 3.16 21.27
CA GLU A 115 -2.20 1.80 20.91
C GLU A 115 -3.69 1.74 20.55
N GLN A 116 -4.56 2.41 21.30
CA GLN A 116 -6.00 2.46 21.00
C GLN A 116 -6.28 3.05 19.60
N GLU A 117 -5.62 4.14 19.25
CA GLU A 117 -5.73 4.79 17.95
C GLU A 117 -5.10 3.95 16.83
N ALA A 118 -3.96 3.31 17.10
CA ALA A 118 -3.28 2.44 16.16
C ALA A 118 -4.06 1.14 15.89
N GLN A 119 -4.79 0.60 16.88
CA GLN A 119 -5.69 -0.54 16.67
C GLN A 119 -6.86 -0.16 15.75
N THR A 120 -7.40 1.06 15.91
CA THR A 120 -8.40 1.62 14.98
C THR A 120 -7.82 1.72 13.57
N TYR A 121 -6.63 2.30 13.41
CA TYR A 121 -5.90 2.32 12.14
C TYR A 121 -5.77 0.93 11.53
N PHE A 122 -5.28 -0.03 12.33
CA PHE A 122 -4.98 -1.39 11.90
C PHE A 122 -6.23 -2.10 11.37
N SER A 123 -7.32 -2.07 12.13
CA SER A 123 -8.56 -2.75 11.78
C SER A 123 -9.15 -2.27 10.46
N ILE A 124 -9.04 -0.97 10.17
CA ILE A 124 -9.50 -0.37 8.91
C ILE A 124 -8.50 -0.69 7.79
N ARG A 125 -7.21 -0.39 8.00
CA ARG A 125 -6.17 -0.53 6.98
C ARG A 125 -5.97 -1.98 6.52
N MET A 126 -6.26 -2.98 7.36
CA MET A 126 -6.17 -4.39 6.98
C MET A 126 -7.07 -4.74 5.79
N TRP A 127 -8.21 -4.05 5.62
CA TRP A 127 -9.12 -4.24 4.47
C TRP A 127 -8.49 -3.92 3.12
N SER A 128 -7.40 -3.16 3.09
CA SER A 128 -6.67 -2.91 1.85
C SER A 128 -5.84 -4.12 1.40
N ALA A 129 -5.57 -5.10 2.26
CA ALA A 129 -4.53 -6.10 2.02
C ALA A 129 -4.67 -6.82 0.66
N PRO A 130 -5.85 -7.33 0.24
CA PRO A 130 -6.02 -7.90 -1.10
C PRO A 130 -5.67 -6.93 -2.24
N PHE A 131 -6.05 -5.67 -2.10
CA PHE A 131 -5.87 -4.63 -3.11
C PHE A 131 -4.42 -4.15 -3.17
N THR A 132 -3.78 -3.92 -2.03
CA THR A 132 -2.35 -3.57 -1.96
C THR A 132 -1.49 -4.66 -2.60
N LEU A 133 -1.78 -5.94 -2.33
CA LEU A 133 -1.04 -7.05 -2.95
C LEU A 133 -1.32 -7.19 -4.45
N ALA A 134 -2.56 -6.93 -4.89
CA ALA A 134 -2.89 -6.89 -6.32
C ALA A 134 -2.12 -5.76 -7.01
N ASN A 135 -2.06 -4.56 -6.40
CA ASN A 135 -1.26 -3.44 -6.87
C ASN A 135 0.23 -3.79 -6.99
N TYR A 136 0.80 -4.57 -6.05
CA TYR A 136 2.18 -5.06 -6.18
C TYR A 136 2.37 -5.93 -7.42
N ALA A 137 1.43 -6.85 -7.70
CA ALA A 137 1.47 -7.70 -8.88
C ALA A 137 1.32 -6.88 -10.18
N VAL A 138 0.36 -5.96 -10.24
CA VAL A 138 0.11 -5.10 -11.41
C VAL A 138 1.32 -4.19 -11.69
N LEU A 139 1.84 -3.50 -10.68
CA LEU A 139 3.01 -2.65 -10.84
C LEU A 139 4.24 -3.45 -11.29
N GLY A 140 4.47 -4.63 -10.71
CA GLY A 140 5.55 -5.51 -11.13
C GLY A 140 5.42 -5.93 -12.59
N TRP A 141 4.21 -6.35 -12.99
CA TRP A 141 3.91 -6.76 -14.35
C TRP A 141 4.10 -5.62 -15.38
N LEU A 142 3.60 -4.42 -15.09
CA LEU A 142 3.76 -3.24 -15.94
C LEU A 142 5.24 -2.86 -16.11
N VAL A 143 6.02 -2.87 -15.02
CA VAL A 143 7.45 -2.59 -15.08
C VAL A 143 8.18 -3.67 -15.89
N GLY A 144 7.83 -4.94 -15.74
CA GLY A 144 8.41 -6.05 -16.51
C GLY A 144 8.17 -5.93 -18.01
N MET A 145 6.98 -5.47 -18.40
CA MET A 145 6.63 -5.16 -19.80
C MET A 145 7.18 -3.81 -20.30
N GLN A 146 8.05 -3.14 -19.54
CA GLN A 146 8.62 -1.83 -19.86
C GLN A 146 7.58 -0.69 -19.93
N GLN A 147 6.38 -0.88 -19.38
CA GLN A 147 5.32 0.13 -19.30
C GLN A 147 5.46 1.01 -18.04
N THR A 148 6.67 1.50 -17.79
CA THR A 148 7.00 2.25 -16.55
C THR A 148 6.24 3.56 -16.41
N ARG A 149 5.82 4.17 -17.52
CA ARG A 149 4.96 5.37 -17.50
C ARG A 149 3.57 5.06 -16.94
N LEU A 150 2.97 3.92 -17.33
CA LEU A 150 1.66 3.52 -16.82
C LEU A 150 1.75 3.16 -15.33
N ALA A 151 2.80 2.42 -14.93
CA ALA A 151 3.07 2.13 -13.53
C ALA A 151 3.22 3.41 -12.68
N MET A 152 3.96 4.41 -13.20
CA MET A 152 4.09 5.71 -12.54
C MET A 152 2.76 6.45 -12.41
N VAL A 153 1.96 6.51 -13.48
CA VAL A 153 0.65 7.18 -13.45
C VAL A 153 -0.27 6.51 -12.44
N LEU A 154 -0.31 5.17 -12.40
CA LEU A 154 -1.10 4.45 -11.40
C LEU A 154 -0.66 4.75 -9.97
N GLN A 155 0.65 4.75 -9.70
CA GLN A 155 1.16 5.04 -8.36
C GLN A 155 0.89 6.49 -7.93
N ILE A 156 1.06 7.45 -8.83
CA ILE A 156 0.77 8.87 -8.55
C ILE A 156 -0.74 9.05 -8.32
N PHE A 157 -1.57 8.39 -9.12
CA PHE A 157 -3.02 8.42 -8.95
C PHE A 157 -3.45 7.82 -7.61
N LEU A 158 -2.92 6.65 -7.23
CA LEU A 158 -3.15 6.02 -5.93
C LEU A 158 -2.82 7.00 -4.80
N ASN A 159 -1.61 7.55 -4.80
CA ASN A 159 -1.16 8.43 -3.73
C ASN A 159 -1.91 9.77 -3.73
N GLY A 160 -2.31 10.27 -4.89
CA GLY A 160 -3.11 11.49 -5.03
C GLY A 160 -4.54 11.32 -4.50
N VAL A 161 -5.19 10.18 -4.83
CA VAL A 161 -6.51 9.82 -4.26
C VAL A 161 -6.40 9.67 -2.76
N ASN A 162 -5.37 8.96 -2.27
CA ASN A 162 -5.11 8.79 -0.85
C ASN A 162 -4.99 10.15 -0.14
N ALA A 163 -4.02 10.98 -0.53
CA ALA A 163 -3.78 12.30 0.06
C ALA A 163 -5.04 13.20 0.06
N SER A 164 -5.84 13.13 -1.00
CA SER A 164 -7.08 13.91 -1.12
C SER A 164 -8.15 13.42 -0.14
N LEU A 165 -8.29 12.10 0.01
CA LEU A 165 -9.25 11.49 0.94
C LEU A 165 -8.81 11.69 2.40
N ASP A 166 -7.51 11.65 2.68
CA ASP A 166 -6.98 11.95 4.00
C ASP A 166 -7.30 13.37 4.42
N ALA A 167 -7.03 14.34 3.55
CA ALA A 167 -7.40 15.75 3.81
C ALA A 167 -8.93 15.89 4.01
N LEU A 168 -9.74 15.20 3.22
CA LEU A 168 -11.20 15.23 3.34
C LEU A 168 -11.68 14.63 4.67
N PHE A 169 -11.33 13.39 4.96
CA PHE A 169 -11.84 12.65 6.12
C PHE A 169 -11.28 13.18 7.43
N VAL A 170 -10.02 13.61 7.46
CA VAL A 170 -9.42 14.13 8.69
C VAL A 170 -9.78 15.59 8.92
N LEU A 171 -9.58 16.47 7.94
CA LEU A 171 -9.76 17.91 8.16
C LEU A 171 -11.22 18.35 8.04
N SER A 172 -12.03 17.70 7.20
CA SER A 172 -13.43 18.09 7.01
C SER A 172 -14.37 17.28 7.90
N PHE A 173 -14.16 15.96 8.02
CA PHE A 173 -15.04 15.09 8.81
C PHE A 173 -14.54 14.78 10.22
N GLY A 174 -13.29 15.12 10.55
CA GLY A 174 -12.73 14.93 11.88
C GLY A 174 -12.52 13.47 12.29
N TRP A 175 -12.36 12.55 11.33
CA TRP A 175 -12.23 11.11 11.60
C TRP A 175 -10.87 10.70 12.18
N GLY A 176 -9.91 11.62 12.28
CA GLY A 176 -8.59 11.35 12.83
C GLY A 176 -7.90 10.18 12.12
N VAL A 177 -7.36 9.24 12.88
CA VAL A 177 -6.58 8.12 12.36
C VAL A 177 -7.43 7.17 11.51
N ALA A 178 -8.73 7.04 11.82
CA ALA A 178 -9.65 6.27 10.99
C ALA A 178 -9.81 6.87 9.59
N GLY A 179 -9.73 8.21 9.48
CA GLY A 179 -9.76 8.93 8.20
C GLY A 179 -8.58 8.56 7.31
N ILE A 180 -7.35 8.61 7.86
CA ILE A 180 -6.12 8.21 7.14
C ILE A 180 -6.20 6.75 6.66
N ALA A 181 -6.64 5.85 7.55
CA ALA A 181 -6.76 4.43 7.21
C ALA A 181 -7.79 4.20 6.09
N ALA A 182 -8.97 4.83 6.19
CA ALA A 182 -10.04 4.70 5.21
C ALA A 182 -9.67 5.31 3.85
N GLY A 183 -9.04 6.50 3.85
CA GLY A 183 -8.55 7.15 2.64
C GLY A 183 -7.58 6.26 1.88
N THR A 184 -6.67 5.60 2.61
CA THR A 184 -5.75 4.64 2.04
C THR A 184 -6.45 3.40 1.47
N VAL A 185 -7.40 2.80 2.20
CA VAL A 185 -8.14 1.62 1.72
C VAL A 185 -8.89 1.93 0.42
N ILE A 186 -9.56 3.08 0.36
CA ILE A 186 -10.32 3.49 -0.83
C ILE A 186 -9.39 3.75 -2.02
N ALA A 187 -8.23 4.38 -1.79
CA ALA A 187 -7.23 4.61 -2.83
C ALA A 187 -6.70 3.30 -3.43
N GLU A 188 -6.44 2.29 -2.58
CA GLU A 188 -6.00 0.97 -3.01
C GLU A 188 -7.09 0.25 -3.82
N ILE A 189 -8.35 0.31 -3.37
CA ILE A 189 -9.50 -0.24 -4.10
C ILE A 189 -9.67 0.44 -5.46
N ALA A 190 -9.50 1.75 -5.53
CA ALA A 190 -9.68 2.53 -6.76
C ALA A 190 -8.58 2.26 -7.81
N THR A 191 -7.49 1.58 -7.43
CA THR A 191 -6.32 1.35 -8.29
C THR A 191 -6.03 -0.12 -8.60
N ALA A 192 -6.66 -1.04 -7.88
CA ALA A 192 -6.49 -2.49 -8.01
C ALA A 192 -7.22 -3.12 -9.21
#